data_AF-K9Y0C2-F1
#
_entry.id   AF-K9Y0C2-F1
#
_cell.length_a   1.000
_cell.length_b   1.000
_cell.length_c   1.000
_cell.angle_alpha   90.00
_cell.angle_beta   90.00
_cell.angle_gamma   90.00
#
_symmetry.space_group_name_H-M   'P 1'
#
loop_
_entity.id
_entity.type
_entity.pdbx_description
1 polymer ?
#
loop_
_entity_poly.entity_id
_entity_poly.type
_entity_poly.pdbx_seq_one_letter_code
_entity_poly.pdbx_strand_id
1 'polypeptide(L)'
;MKCPRCNSQRVTKNGLRRRKQCYKCRDCGRQFVESPIERSYPPEVRQLCLKMYLNGMGLRGIERVIEIHHTTVMNWIKEEGIKLPDAPDGEEIPEITEIDELQTFIGNKKNKVWVWTVVNHWKPGILLWTVGDRLNPYSFSNADIFNGDDTKYARKVCPQNLWKIARRKLDQLDECS
;
A
#
# COMPACT_ATOMS: atom_id res chain seq x y z
N MET A 1 0.04 -5.33 39.98
CA MET A 1 0.03 -5.09 38.52
C MET A 1 0.15 -3.60 38.25
N LYS A 2 0.97 -3.20 37.28
CA LYS A 2 1.06 -1.81 36.82
C LYS A 2 0.39 -1.68 35.45
N CYS A 3 -0.13 -0.50 35.15
CA CYS A 3 -0.69 -0.24 33.83
C CYS A 3 0.42 -0.28 32.76
N PRO A 4 0.30 -1.07 31.67
CA PRO A 4 1.33 -1.15 30.63
C PRO A 4 1.50 0.14 29.82
N ARG A 5 0.56 1.10 29.94
CA ARG A 5 0.62 2.39 29.22
C ARG A 5 1.29 3.49 30.03
N CYS A 6 0.87 3.69 31.29
CA CYS A 6 1.32 4.81 32.13
C CYS A 6 2.07 4.37 33.39
N ASN A 7 2.32 3.06 33.56
CA ASN A 7 3.01 2.46 34.70
C ASN A 7 2.37 2.70 36.08
N SER A 8 1.17 3.28 36.14
CA SER A 8 0.43 3.52 37.38
C SER A 8 0.06 2.22 38.10
N GLN A 9 0.06 2.27 39.43
CA GLN A 9 -0.40 1.21 40.32
C GLN A 9 -1.91 1.27 40.61
N ARG A 10 -2.60 2.35 40.22
CA ARG A 10 -4.05 2.52 40.42
C ARG A 10 -4.82 1.72 39.36
N VAL A 11 -4.91 0.42 39.59
CA VAL A 11 -5.53 -0.55 38.69
C VAL A 11 -6.67 -1.29 39.39
N THR A 12 -7.83 -1.43 38.74
CA THR A 12 -8.98 -2.19 39.26
C THR A 12 -9.35 -3.35 38.36
N LYS A 13 -9.94 -4.41 38.93
CA LYS A 13 -10.52 -5.52 38.16
C LYS A 13 -11.69 -5.00 37.30
N ASN A 14 -11.82 -5.52 36.07
CA ASN A 14 -12.78 -5.08 35.06
C ASN A 14 -13.35 -6.28 34.28
N GLY A 15 -13.98 -7.22 34.97
CA GLY A 15 -14.58 -8.42 34.37
C GLY A 15 -13.55 -9.40 33.79
N LEU A 16 -14.02 -10.32 32.94
CA LEU A 16 -13.20 -11.34 32.28
C LEU A 16 -13.27 -11.18 30.76
N ARG A 17 -12.14 -11.35 30.06
CA ARG A 17 -12.12 -11.57 28.59
C ARG A 17 -11.43 -12.90 28.30
N ARG A 18 -12.08 -13.76 27.51
CA ARG A 18 -11.53 -15.07 27.11
C ARG A 18 -11.02 -15.87 28.32
N ARG A 19 -11.83 -15.89 29.40
CA ARG A 19 -11.52 -16.55 30.69
C ARG A 19 -10.30 -16.00 31.46
N LYS A 20 -9.71 -14.88 31.02
CA LYS A 20 -8.64 -14.19 31.73
C LYS A 20 -9.16 -12.93 32.42
N GLN A 21 -8.58 -12.59 33.57
CA GLN A 21 -8.94 -11.38 34.32
C GLN A 21 -8.59 -10.13 33.53
N CYS A 22 -9.57 -9.25 33.34
CA CYS A 22 -9.35 -7.91 32.79
C CYS A 22 -9.16 -6.90 33.91
N TYR A 23 -8.37 -5.86 33.62
CA TYR A 23 -8.06 -4.76 34.49
C TYR A 23 -8.28 -3.44 33.77
N LYS A 24 -8.59 -2.39 34.53
CA LYS A 24 -8.71 -1.01 34.05
C LYS A 24 -7.84 -0.11 34.91
N CYS A 25 -6.99 0.68 34.27
CA CYS A 25 -6.23 1.73 34.95
C CYS A 25 -7.15 2.94 35.23
N ARG A 26 -7.10 3.46 36.45
CA ARG A 26 -7.87 4.66 36.83
C ARG A 26 -7.26 5.96 36.32
N ASP A 27 -5.96 6.01 36.12
CA ASP A 27 -5.28 7.25 35.73
C ASP A 27 -5.33 7.50 34.21
N CYS A 28 -5.17 6.47 33.38
CA CYS A 28 -5.20 6.62 31.91
C CYS A 28 -6.40 5.94 31.22
N GLY A 29 -7.29 5.32 31.99
CA GLY A 29 -8.47 4.60 31.47
C GLY A 29 -8.19 3.32 30.70
N ARG A 30 -6.92 2.94 30.47
CA ARG A 30 -6.54 1.77 29.66
C ARG A 30 -7.07 0.47 30.27
N GLN A 31 -7.72 -0.35 29.44
CA GLN A 31 -8.07 -1.72 29.78
C GLN A 31 -6.99 -2.70 29.28
N PHE A 32 -6.64 -3.70 30.08
CA PHE A 32 -5.67 -4.74 29.73
C PHE A 32 -5.99 -6.05 30.45
N VAL A 33 -5.46 -7.16 29.95
CA VAL A 33 -5.73 -8.51 30.46
C VAL A 33 -4.54 -9.01 31.28
N GLU A 34 -4.80 -9.83 32.30
CA GLU A 34 -3.79 -10.60 33.00
C GLU A 34 -2.98 -11.45 32.04
N SER A 35 -1.66 -11.37 32.14
CA SER A 35 -0.71 -12.08 31.27
C SER A 35 -1.09 -11.96 29.79
N PRO A 36 -0.93 -10.76 29.19
CA PRO A 36 -1.11 -10.57 27.77
C PRO A 36 -0.21 -11.56 27.04
N ILE A 37 -0.80 -12.36 26.14
CA ILE A 37 0.01 -13.17 25.24
C ILE A 37 0.49 -12.20 24.17
N GLU A 38 1.80 -11.99 24.09
CA GLU A 38 2.41 -11.33 22.95
C GLU A 38 2.17 -12.20 21.72
N ARG A 39 1.12 -11.86 20.95
CA ARG A 39 0.84 -12.50 19.66
C ARG A 39 1.71 -11.88 18.56
N SER A 40 2.98 -11.63 18.86
CA SER A 40 3.92 -11.15 17.86
C SER A 40 4.58 -12.36 17.24
N TYR A 41 4.52 -12.46 15.92
CA TYR A 41 5.33 -13.41 15.20
C TYR A 41 6.79 -12.91 15.18
N PRO A 42 7.78 -13.81 15.13
CA PRO A 42 9.16 -13.41 14.93
C PRO A 42 9.30 -12.59 13.64
N PRO A 43 10.18 -11.56 13.62
CA PRO A 43 10.36 -10.71 12.44
C PRO A 43 10.83 -11.50 11.22
N GLU A 44 11.60 -12.56 11.41
CA GLU A 44 12.07 -13.48 10.37
C GLU A 44 10.91 -14.14 9.62
N VAL A 45 9.86 -14.56 10.33
CA VAL A 45 8.67 -15.18 9.73
C VAL A 45 7.91 -14.16 8.88
N ARG A 46 7.79 -12.90 9.36
CA ARG A 46 7.20 -11.81 8.59
C ARG A 46 7.98 -11.56 7.30
N GLN A 47 9.31 -11.47 7.37
CA GLN A 47 10.17 -11.28 6.20
C GLN A 47 10.06 -12.44 5.20
N LEU A 48 10.01 -13.68 5.68
CA LEU A 48 9.83 -14.86 4.85
C LEU A 48 8.49 -14.83 4.09
N CYS A 49 7.39 -14.50 4.77
CA CYS A 49 6.08 -14.35 4.14
C CYS A 49 6.07 -13.26 3.05
N LEU A 50 6.72 -12.12 3.29
CA LEU A 50 6.85 -11.05 2.30
C LEU A 50 7.67 -11.49 1.09
N LYS A 51 8.79 -12.19 1.32
CA LYS A 51 9.62 -12.75 0.26
C LYS A 51 8.84 -13.75 -0.58
N MET A 52 8.08 -14.66 0.04
CA MET A 52 7.21 -15.60 -0.66
C MET A 52 6.16 -14.91 -1.53
N TYR A 53 5.53 -13.85 -1.02
CA TYR A 53 4.56 -13.06 -1.77
C TYR A 53 5.18 -12.38 -2.99
N LEU A 54 6.34 -11.74 -2.84
CA LEU A 54 7.06 -11.08 -3.93
C LEU A 54 7.53 -12.07 -5.01
N ASN A 55 7.79 -13.33 -4.65
CA ASN A 55 8.09 -14.42 -5.58
C ASN A 55 6.83 -15.04 -6.23
N GLY A 56 5.67 -14.39 -6.11
CA GLY A 56 4.43 -14.78 -6.79
C GLY A 56 3.62 -15.86 -6.07
N MET A 57 3.98 -16.24 -4.84
CA MET A 57 3.16 -17.20 -4.08
C MET A 57 1.86 -16.52 -3.60
N GLY A 58 0.72 -17.11 -3.95
CA GLY A 58 -0.58 -16.61 -3.49
C GLY A 58 -0.75 -16.70 -1.98
N LEU A 59 -1.58 -15.83 -1.40
CA LEU A 59 -1.76 -15.73 0.08
C LEU A 59 -2.18 -17.06 0.74
N ARG A 60 -3.05 -17.83 0.09
CA ARG A 60 -3.43 -19.17 0.57
C ARG A 60 -2.30 -20.20 0.42
N GLY A 61 -1.39 -20.00 -0.52
CA GLY A 61 -0.16 -20.78 -0.65
C GLY A 61 0.77 -20.53 0.52
N ILE A 62 0.99 -19.25 0.87
CA ILE A 62 1.76 -18.85 2.05
C ILE A 62 1.15 -19.43 3.32
N GLU A 63 -0.17 -19.36 3.48
CA GLU A 63 -0.87 -19.94 4.62
C GLU A 63 -0.62 -21.45 4.77
N ARG A 64 -0.62 -22.22 3.67
CA ARG A 64 -0.35 -23.67 3.73
C ARG A 64 1.09 -24.00 4.11
N VAL A 65 2.06 -23.14 3.76
CA VAL A 65 3.49 -23.38 4.01
C VAL A 65 3.90 -22.94 5.42
N ILE A 66 3.39 -21.80 5.87
CA ILE A 66 3.81 -21.16 7.13
C ILE A 66 2.81 -21.42 8.28
N GLU A 67 1.63 -21.98 7.97
CA GLU A 67 0.53 -22.21 8.91
C GLU A 67 0.02 -20.91 9.60
N ILE A 68 0.24 -19.77 8.94
CA ILE A 68 -0.29 -18.47 9.37
C ILE A 68 -1.47 -18.11 8.47
N HIS A 69 -2.60 -17.76 9.10
CA HIS A 69 -3.80 -17.38 8.39
C HIS A 69 -3.55 -16.24 7.40
N HIS A 70 -4.00 -16.39 6.16
CA HIS A 70 -3.71 -15.48 5.04
C HIS A 70 -4.06 -14.02 5.30
N THR A 71 -5.03 -13.71 6.18
CA THR A 71 -5.36 -12.32 6.53
C THR A 71 -4.26 -11.63 7.33
N THR A 72 -3.51 -12.37 8.15
CA THR A 72 -2.35 -11.82 8.87
C THR A 72 -1.26 -11.44 7.88
N VAL A 73 -0.97 -12.31 6.90
CA VAL A 73 -0.02 -12.04 5.82
C VAL A 73 -0.47 -10.85 4.98
N MET A 74 -1.75 -10.77 4.63
CA MET A 74 -2.33 -9.63 3.89
C MET A 74 -2.14 -8.31 4.64
N ASN A 75 -2.33 -8.29 5.96
CA ASN A 75 -2.14 -7.08 6.75
C ASN A 75 -0.68 -6.63 6.75
N TRP A 76 0.27 -7.57 6.85
CA TRP A 76 1.70 -7.24 6.74
C TRP A 76 2.07 -6.66 5.38
N ILE A 77 1.54 -7.23 4.29
CA ILE A 77 1.76 -6.70 2.94
C ILE A 77 1.24 -5.27 2.83
N LYS A 78 0.04 -4.98 3.37
CA LYS A 78 -0.52 -3.62 3.38
C LYS A 78 0.34 -2.66 4.21
N GLU A 79 0.78 -3.08 5.39
CA GLU A 79 1.64 -2.28 6.27
C GLU A 79 2.97 -1.93 5.61
N GLU A 80 3.60 -2.86 4.88
CA GLU A 80 4.83 -2.57 4.14
C GLU A 80 4.56 -1.74 2.88
N GLY A 81 3.47 -2.02 2.15
CA GLY A 81 3.10 -1.29 0.94
C GLY A 81 2.89 0.20 1.19
N ILE A 82 2.30 0.58 2.33
CA ILE A 82 2.10 1.99 2.72
C ILE A 82 3.41 2.74 2.96
N LYS A 83 4.49 2.04 3.31
CA LYS A 83 5.80 2.66 3.56
C LYS A 83 6.60 2.90 2.29
N LEU A 84 6.23 2.22 1.20
CA LEU A 84 6.91 2.37 -0.08
C LEU A 84 6.44 3.65 -0.77
N PRO A 85 7.33 4.37 -1.46
CA PRO A 85 6.92 5.50 -2.28
C PRO A 85 6.09 5.02 -3.48
N ASP A 86 5.17 5.87 -3.95
CA ASP A 86 4.28 5.55 -5.09
C ASP A 86 5.07 5.35 -6.40
N ALA A 87 6.20 6.05 -6.55
CA ALA A 87 7.14 5.91 -7.66
C ALA A 87 8.58 6.00 -7.14
N PRO A 88 9.55 5.34 -7.79
CA PRO A 88 10.95 5.49 -7.42
C PRO A 88 11.43 6.92 -7.65
N ASP A 89 12.20 7.45 -6.69
CA ASP A 89 12.84 8.76 -6.80
C ASP A 89 13.95 8.69 -7.86
N GLY A 90 13.62 9.09 -9.09
CA GLY A 90 14.56 9.23 -10.20
C GLY A 90 14.56 10.67 -10.70
N GLU A 91 15.70 11.36 -10.61
CA GLU A 91 15.84 12.77 -10.98
C GLU A 91 15.84 13.02 -12.50
N GLU A 92 16.04 11.99 -13.33
CA GLU A 92 16.07 12.15 -14.80
C GLU A 92 15.40 10.98 -15.52
N ILE A 93 14.31 11.29 -16.24
CA ILE A 93 13.70 10.38 -17.21
C ILE A 93 14.68 10.26 -18.39
N PRO A 94 15.26 9.08 -18.65
CA PRO A 94 16.21 8.90 -19.75
C PRO A 94 15.53 9.13 -21.11
N GLU A 95 16.31 9.55 -22.11
CA GLU A 95 15.83 9.91 -23.45
C GLU A 95 15.18 8.72 -24.21
N ILE A 96 15.62 7.50 -23.92
CA ILE A 96 15.06 6.26 -24.48
C ILE A 96 14.30 5.54 -23.37
N THR A 97 12.98 5.48 -23.48
CA THR A 97 12.11 4.71 -22.58
C THR A 97 11.09 3.91 -23.39
N GLU A 98 10.88 2.68 -23.00
CA GLU A 98 9.86 1.80 -23.57
C GLU A 98 8.61 1.83 -22.68
N ILE A 99 7.45 1.71 -23.30
CA ILE A 99 6.16 1.65 -22.61
C ILE A 99 5.60 0.25 -22.78
N ASP A 100 5.16 -0.36 -21.68
CA ASP A 100 4.50 -1.66 -21.67
C ASP A 100 3.10 -1.55 -21.05
N GLU A 101 2.18 -2.38 -21.56
CA GLU A 101 0.77 -2.42 -21.19
C GLU A 101 0.42 -3.81 -20.62
N LEU A 102 -0.04 -3.86 -19.37
CA LEU A 102 -0.59 -5.07 -18.78
C LEU A 102 -2.08 -4.90 -18.50
N GLN A 103 -2.92 -5.67 -19.22
CA GLN A 103 -4.35 -5.77 -18.92
C GLN A 103 -4.60 -6.77 -17.78
N THR A 104 -5.35 -6.33 -16.78
CA THR A 104 -5.82 -7.15 -15.65
C THR A 104 -7.27 -6.82 -15.28
N PHE A 105 -7.78 -7.35 -14.17
CA PHE A 105 -9.12 -7.06 -13.67
C PHE A 105 -9.16 -7.02 -12.14
N ILE A 106 -10.05 -6.19 -11.58
CA ILE A 106 -10.23 -6.06 -10.13
C ILE A 106 -11.57 -6.66 -9.71
N GLY A 107 -11.51 -7.72 -8.91
CA GLY A 107 -12.68 -8.41 -8.32
C GLY A 107 -13.43 -9.30 -9.32
N ASN A 108 -13.81 -8.77 -10.49
CA ASN A 108 -14.49 -9.53 -11.54
C ASN A 108 -13.92 -9.21 -12.93
N LYS A 109 -14.10 -10.13 -13.88
CA LYS A 109 -13.54 -10.02 -15.24
C LYS A 109 -14.14 -8.89 -16.10
N LYS A 110 -15.29 -8.32 -15.68
CA LYS A 110 -15.91 -7.18 -16.38
C LYS A 110 -15.23 -5.86 -15.99
N ASN A 111 -14.70 -5.77 -14.78
CA ASN A 111 -13.94 -4.63 -14.27
C ASN A 111 -12.47 -4.72 -14.71
N LYS A 112 -12.24 -4.48 -16.00
CA LYS A 112 -10.91 -4.50 -16.61
C LYS A 112 -10.13 -3.25 -16.22
N VAL A 113 -8.84 -3.42 -16.01
CA VAL A 113 -7.93 -2.37 -15.60
C VAL A 113 -6.62 -2.55 -16.36
N TRP A 114 -5.99 -1.44 -16.72
CA TRP A 114 -4.72 -1.40 -17.43
C TRP A 114 -3.64 -0.83 -16.53
N VAL A 115 -2.54 -1.57 -16.41
CA VAL A 115 -1.32 -1.13 -15.77
C VAL A 115 -0.36 -0.72 -16.87
N TRP A 116 -0.06 0.56 -16.94
CA TRP A 116 0.92 1.11 -17.85
C TRP A 116 2.24 1.23 -17.11
N THR A 117 3.32 0.73 -17.69
CA THR A 117 4.66 0.83 -17.09
C THR A 117 5.63 1.46 -18.08
N VAL A 118 6.53 2.28 -17.55
CA VAL A 118 7.64 2.86 -18.31
C VAL A 118 8.90 2.18 -17.82
N VAL A 119 9.61 1.55 -18.75
CA VAL A 119 10.82 0.79 -18.47
C VAL A 119 11.96 1.30 -19.36
N ASN A 120 13.20 0.99 -18.99
CA ASN A 120 14.37 1.30 -19.78
C ASN A 120 15.31 0.10 -19.72
N HIS A 121 15.80 -0.38 -20.88
CA HIS A 121 16.69 -1.54 -20.95
C HIS A 121 18.07 -1.31 -20.32
N TRP A 122 18.50 -0.06 -20.17
CA TRP A 122 19.76 0.35 -19.53
C TRP A 122 19.66 0.57 -18.02
N LYS A 123 18.46 0.76 -17.46
CA LYS A 123 18.25 0.97 -16.02
C LYS A 123 17.35 -0.13 -15.45
N PRO A 124 17.82 -0.96 -14.50
CA PRO A 124 16.97 -1.98 -13.90
C PRO A 124 15.82 -1.35 -13.13
N GLY A 125 14.60 -1.83 -13.38
CA GLY A 125 13.39 -1.43 -12.65
C GLY A 125 12.38 -0.67 -13.49
N ILE A 126 11.24 -0.36 -12.87
CA ILE A 126 10.16 0.43 -13.46
C ILE A 126 10.43 1.90 -13.14
N LEU A 127 10.46 2.75 -14.15
CA LEU A 127 10.69 4.20 -14.00
C LEU A 127 9.42 4.92 -13.56
N LEU A 128 8.28 4.53 -14.12
CA LEU A 128 6.96 5.09 -13.80
C LEU A 128 5.90 4.03 -14.06
N TRP A 129 4.81 4.07 -13.33
CA TRP A 129 3.63 3.28 -13.63
C TRP A 129 2.35 4.05 -13.33
N THR A 130 1.25 3.68 -14.00
CA THR A 130 -0.09 4.20 -13.71
C THR A 130 -1.14 3.12 -13.98
N VAL A 131 -2.29 3.25 -13.34
CA VAL A 131 -3.39 2.28 -13.42
C VAL A 131 -4.67 3.00 -13.85
N GLY A 132 -5.31 2.54 -14.92
CA GLY A 132 -6.49 3.20 -15.50
C GLY A 132 -7.21 2.37 -16.57
N ASP A 133 -7.93 3.06 -17.46
CA ASP A 133 -8.63 2.44 -18.59
C ASP A 133 -7.73 2.35 -19.83
N ARG A 134 -8.07 1.44 -20.75
CA ARG A 134 -7.31 1.22 -22.00
C ARG A 134 -7.26 2.44 -22.92
N LEU A 135 -8.45 2.99 -23.18
CA LEU A 135 -8.65 4.06 -24.16
C LEU A 135 -8.41 5.43 -23.55
N ASN A 136 -8.48 5.50 -22.22
CA ASN A 136 -8.34 6.74 -21.52
C ASN A 136 -7.59 6.49 -20.20
N PRO A 137 -6.25 6.53 -20.23
CA PRO A 137 -5.48 6.72 -19.01
C PRO A 137 -5.91 7.99 -18.25
N TYR A 138 -6.74 8.86 -18.85
CA TYR A 138 -7.17 10.20 -18.46
C TYR A 138 -8.70 10.32 -18.21
N SER A 139 -9.28 9.61 -17.24
CA SER A 139 -10.66 9.94 -16.80
C SER A 139 -10.75 11.41 -16.31
N PHE A 140 -11.90 12.08 -16.41
CA PHE A 140 -12.13 13.54 -16.23
C PHE A 140 -11.30 14.27 -15.14
N SER A 141 -10.96 13.60 -14.04
CA SER A 141 -10.07 14.13 -12.99
C SER A 141 -8.62 14.36 -13.41
N ASN A 142 -8.18 13.72 -14.49
CA ASN A 142 -6.85 13.80 -15.06
C ASN A 142 -6.71 15.05 -15.92
N ALA A 143 -7.73 15.44 -16.69
CA ALA A 143 -7.73 16.68 -17.46
C ALA A 143 -7.41 17.89 -16.57
N ASP A 144 -8.00 17.96 -15.38
CA ASP A 144 -7.71 18.98 -14.37
C ASP A 144 -6.22 18.97 -13.96
N ILE A 145 -5.60 17.79 -13.82
CA ILE A 145 -4.17 17.64 -13.51
C ILE A 145 -3.29 18.15 -14.66
N PHE A 146 -3.64 17.82 -15.91
CA PHE A 146 -2.88 18.23 -17.09
C PHE A 146 -3.08 19.73 -17.39
N ASN A 147 -4.27 20.29 -17.16
CA ASN A 147 -4.57 21.73 -17.30
C ASN A 147 -4.09 22.57 -16.10
N GLY A 148 -3.89 21.94 -14.94
CA GLY A 148 -3.44 22.59 -13.69
C GLY A 148 -4.55 23.16 -12.85
N ASP A 149 -5.77 22.71 -13.09
CA ASP A 149 -6.93 23.10 -12.32
C ASP A 149 -6.89 22.39 -10.97
N ASP A 150 -6.77 23.17 -9.89
CA ASP A 150 -6.62 22.66 -8.53
C ASP A 150 -7.94 22.11 -7.93
N THR A 151 -8.50 21.08 -8.56
CA THR A 151 -9.77 20.49 -8.14
C THR A 151 -9.58 19.48 -7.02
N LYS A 152 -10.64 19.28 -6.22
CA LYS A 152 -10.67 18.27 -5.15
C LYS A 152 -10.48 16.85 -5.70
N TYR A 153 -10.87 16.62 -6.95
CA TYR A 153 -10.71 15.34 -7.63
C TYR A 153 -9.30 15.17 -8.19
N ALA A 154 -8.70 16.21 -8.79
CA ALA A 154 -7.30 16.22 -9.23
C ALA A 154 -6.32 15.93 -8.08
N ARG A 155 -6.49 16.61 -6.93
CA ARG A 155 -5.69 16.38 -5.72
C ARG A 155 -5.84 14.98 -5.12
N LYS A 156 -6.95 14.30 -5.40
CA LYS A 156 -7.21 12.93 -4.94
C LYS A 156 -6.54 11.89 -5.85
N VAL A 157 -6.21 12.26 -7.08
CA VAL A 157 -5.68 11.35 -8.11
C VAL A 157 -4.17 11.51 -8.28
N CYS A 158 -3.62 12.74 -8.22
CA CYS A 158 -2.19 12.98 -8.33
C CYS A 158 -1.75 14.12 -7.39
N PRO A 159 -0.69 13.96 -6.57
CA PRO A 159 -0.11 15.04 -5.79
C PRO A 159 0.31 16.24 -6.65
N GLN A 160 0.01 17.45 -6.18
CA GLN A 160 0.17 18.69 -6.97
C GLN A 160 1.61 18.94 -7.45
N ASN A 161 2.61 18.47 -6.70
CA ASN A 161 4.02 18.58 -7.06
C ASN A 161 4.40 17.77 -8.32
N LEU A 162 3.57 16.81 -8.74
CA LEU A 162 3.82 15.97 -9.93
C LEU A 162 3.09 16.45 -11.19
N TRP A 163 2.25 17.50 -11.10
CA TRP A 163 1.40 17.96 -12.21
C TRP A 163 2.21 18.57 -13.38
N LYS A 164 3.36 19.18 -13.07
CA LYS A 164 4.28 19.71 -14.09
C LYS A 164 4.87 18.61 -14.97
N ILE A 165 5.08 17.42 -14.41
CA ILE A 165 5.61 16.25 -15.12
C ILE A 165 4.50 15.65 -15.98
N ALA A 166 3.29 15.54 -15.43
CA ALA A 166 2.11 15.10 -16.15
C ALA A 166 1.87 15.97 -17.40
N ARG A 167 1.80 17.30 -17.24
CA ARG A 167 1.57 18.24 -18.35
C ARG A 167 2.59 18.12 -19.49
N ARG A 168 3.88 18.09 -19.17
CA ARG A 168 4.96 17.92 -20.17
C ARG A 168 4.82 16.65 -21.03
N LYS A 169 4.22 15.59 -20.47
CA LYS A 169 3.98 14.34 -21.20
C LYS A 169 2.74 14.39 -22.10
N LEU A 170 1.75 15.25 -21.81
CA LEU A 170 0.61 15.48 -22.70
C LEU A 170 1.07 16.22 -23.96
N ASP A 171 1.88 17.26 -23.79
CA ASP A 171 2.42 18.04 -24.91
C ASP A 171 3.18 17.14 -25.92
N GLN A 172 3.94 16.15 -25.42
CA GLN A 172 4.67 15.18 -26.26
C GLN A 172 3.76 14.21 -27.03
N LEU A 173 2.57 13.90 -26.50
CA LEU A 173 1.59 13.02 -27.16
C LEU A 173 0.80 13.77 -28.24
N ASP A 174 0.46 15.02 -27.97
CA ASP A 174 -0.25 15.88 -28.93
C ASP A 174 0.66 16.31 -30.10
N GLU A 175 1.98 16.46 -29.88
CA GLU A 175 2.97 16.71 -30.95
C GLU A 175 3.21 15.50 -31.87
N CYS A 176 2.82 14.30 -31.44
CA CYS A 176 2.92 13.06 -32.22
C CYS A 176 1.63 12.72 -33.01
N SER A 177 0.63 13.61 -32.99
CA SER A 177 -0.67 13.48 -33.66
C SER A 177 -0.76 14.21 -35.00
#